data_AF-A0A0W1F4C3-F1
#
_entry.id   AF-A0A0W1F4C3-F1
#
_cell.length_a   1.000
_cell.length_b   1.000
_cell.length_c   1.000
_cell.angle_alpha   90.00
_cell.angle_beta   90.00
_cell.angle_gamma   90.00
#
_symmetry.space_group_name_H-M   'P 1'
#
loop_
_entity.id
_entity.type
_entity.pdbx_description
1 polymer ?
#
loop_
_entity_poly.entity_id
_entity_poly.type
_entity_poly.pdbx_seq_one_letter_code
_entity_poly.pdbx_strand_id
1 'polypeptide(L)'
;MAQNDSSLAQSGEPPQRTSVLYTYGDEPCPEPKGDEIVVCAQQPETERYRVPKELREELKEDVPAGGGSWASAVDGYTNGAAAASRPNSCSPVGSYGFTGCAAAAMREWFEARRAP
;
A
#
# COMPACT_ATOMS: atom_id res chain seq x y z
N MET A 1 -12.47 52.67 41.19
CA MET A 1 -13.03 52.16 39.93
C MET A 1 -12.32 50.86 39.64
N ALA A 2 -13.05 49.75 39.74
CA ALA A 2 -12.58 48.39 39.56
C ALA A 2 -12.56 48.00 38.08
N GLN A 3 -11.69 47.05 37.71
CA GLN A 3 -12.00 46.02 36.71
C GLN A 3 -11.04 44.83 36.90
N ASN A 4 -11.66 43.66 37.07
CA ASN A 4 -11.10 42.36 37.44
C ASN A 4 -10.42 41.65 36.25
N ASP A 5 -9.12 41.35 36.37
CA ASP A 5 -8.40 40.37 35.56
C ASP A 5 -8.55 38.97 36.17
N SER A 6 -9.68 38.29 35.97
CA SER A 6 -9.86 36.91 36.49
C SER A 6 -10.68 35.98 35.61
N SER A 7 -10.92 36.29 34.34
CA SER A 7 -11.79 35.47 33.46
C SER A 7 -11.04 34.47 32.55
N LEU A 8 -9.78 34.12 32.83
CA LEU A 8 -9.04 33.09 32.07
C LEU A 8 -9.06 31.71 32.74
N ALA A 9 -9.93 31.49 33.73
CA ALA A 9 -10.17 30.16 34.27
C ALA A 9 -11.02 29.36 33.28
N GLN A 10 -10.45 28.28 32.76
CA GLN A 10 -11.09 27.30 31.88
C GLN A 10 -12.21 26.60 32.65
N SER A 11 -13.40 27.20 32.65
CA SER A 11 -14.60 26.63 33.24
C SER A 11 -15.26 25.72 32.21
N GLY A 12 -14.99 24.42 32.30
CA GLY A 12 -15.68 23.40 31.52
C GLY A 12 -15.29 22.01 31.99
N GLU A 13 -16.28 21.24 32.43
CA GLU A 13 -16.19 19.78 32.58
C GLU A 13 -15.50 19.19 31.33
N PRO A 14 -14.53 18.26 31.46
CA PRO A 14 -13.86 17.69 30.30
C PRO A 14 -14.90 17.09 29.32
N PRO A 15 -14.75 17.33 28.01
CA PRO A 15 -15.71 16.88 27.03
C PRO A 15 -15.87 15.36 27.11
N GLN A 16 -17.11 14.88 27.09
CA GLN A 16 -17.42 13.46 27.25
C GLN A 16 -16.94 12.64 26.04
N ARG A 17 -16.79 13.28 24.86
CA ARG A 17 -16.33 12.63 23.62
C ARG A 17 -15.53 13.62 22.74
N THR A 18 -14.50 13.12 22.07
CA THR A 18 -13.72 13.86 21.07
C THR A 18 -13.55 13.00 19.82
N SER A 19 -13.88 13.54 18.64
CA SER A 19 -13.67 12.89 17.36
C SER A 19 -12.65 13.66 16.52
N VAL A 20 -11.69 12.93 15.95
CA VAL A 20 -10.70 13.46 15.02
C VAL A 20 -10.99 12.88 13.64
N LEU A 21 -11.31 13.74 12.69
CA LEU A 21 -11.75 13.37 11.35
C LEU A 21 -10.83 13.99 10.29
N TYR A 22 -10.78 13.36 9.12
CA TYR A 22 -10.08 13.88 7.94
C TYR A 22 -11.11 14.26 6.89
N THR A 23 -11.13 15.53 6.49
CA THR A 23 -11.96 16.05 5.39
C THR A 23 -11.10 16.27 4.16
N TYR A 24 -11.68 16.17 2.96
CA TYR A 24 -10.94 16.30 1.70
C TYR A 24 -11.50 17.41 0.82
N GLY A 25 -10.62 18.21 0.21
CA GLY A 25 -11.01 19.29 -0.69
C GLY A 25 -11.85 20.34 0.04
N ASP A 26 -13.06 20.58 -0.45
CA ASP A 26 -14.05 21.52 0.12
C ASP A 26 -15.12 20.82 0.97
N GLU A 27 -14.89 19.57 1.38
CA GLU A 27 -15.84 18.84 2.23
C GLU A 27 -15.95 19.51 3.61
N PRO A 28 -17.17 19.88 4.05
CA PRO A 28 -17.37 20.54 5.33
C PRO A 28 -17.17 19.56 6.49
N CYS A 29 -16.56 20.05 7.57
CA CYS A 29 -16.47 19.32 8.83
C CYS A 29 -17.88 19.09 9.40
N PRO A 30 -18.24 17.86 9.82
CA PRO A 30 -19.56 17.58 10.36
C PRO A 30 -19.80 18.34 11.67
N GLU A 31 -21.05 18.76 11.89
CA GLU A 31 -21.42 19.49 13.10
C GLU A 31 -21.36 18.59 14.34
N PRO A 32 -20.83 19.10 15.47
CA PRO A 32 -20.81 18.36 16.74
C PRO A 32 -22.24 18.09 17.24
N LYS A 33 -22.43 16.92 17.87
CA LYS A 33 -23.71 16.53 18.45
C LYS A 33 -23.63 16.50 19.98
N GLY A 34 -24.42 17.33 20.66
CA GLY A 34 -24.39 17.44 22.12
C GLY A 34 -23.06 17.99 22.61
N ASP A 35 -22.47 17.36 23.64
CA ASP A 35 -21.22 17.81 24.29
C ASP A 35 -19.96 17.16 23.67
N GLU A 36 -19.93 17.02 22.34
CA GLU A 36 -18.79 16.46 21.60
C GLU A 36 -17.97 17.58 20.94
N ILE A 37 -16.64 17.42 20.94
CA ILE A 37 -15.73 18.24 20.16
C ILE A 37 -15.32 17.47 18.90
N VAL A 38 -15.60 18.04 17.73
CA VAL A 38 -15.15 17.51 16.43
C VAL A 38 -13.95 18.32 15.96
N VAL A 39 -12.83 17.64 15.72
CA VAL A 39 -11.60 18.23 15.18
C VAL A 39 -11.35 17.68 13.78
N CYS A 40 -11.45 18.53 12.76
CA CYS A 40 -11.20 18.13 11.37
C CYS A 40 -9.81 18.58 10.89
N ALA A 41 -9.05 17.64 10.34
CA ALA A 41 -7.83 17.92 9.60
C ALA A 41 -8.16 17.97 8.09
N GLN A 42 -8.16 19.17 7.51
CA GLN A 42 -8.43 19.35 6.07
C GLN A 42 -7.24 18.88 5.23
N GLN A 43 -7.50 17.98 4.29
CA GLN A 43 -6.54 17.48 3.31
C GLN A 43 -6.95 17.93 1.90
N PRO A 44 -6.00 18.10 0.97
CA PRO A 44 -6.35 18.40 -0.42
C PRO A 44 -7.02 17.18 -1.09
N GLU A 45 -7.89 17.43 -2.06
CA GLU A 45 -8.67 16.37 -2.74
C GLU A 45 -7.79 15.31 -3.40
N THR A 46 -6.58 15.70 -3.82
CA THR A 46 -5.59 14.79 -4.41
C THR A 46 -5.12 13.68 -3.47
N GLU A 47 -5.34 13.81 -2.16
CA GLU A 47 -4.86 12.87 -1.15
C GLU A 47 -5.91 11.83 -0.74
N ARG A 48 -7.17 11.94 -1.19
CA ARG A 48 -8.29 11.04 -0.82
C ARG A 48 -8.02 9.55 -1.08
N TYR A 49 -7.37 9.25 -2.21
CA TYR A 49 -7.09 7.88 -2.65
C TYR A 49 -5.60 7.55 -2.65
N ARG A 50 -4.77 8.44 -2.10
CA ARG A 50 -3.34 8.20 -1.99
C ARG A 50 -3.02 7.61 -0.63
N VAL A 51 -1.92 6.86 -0.59
CA VAL A 51 -1.33 6.42 0.68
C VAL A 51 -0.98 7.65 1.53
N PRO A 52 -1.26 7.68 2.84
CA PRO A 52 -0.84 8.75 3.75
C PRO A 52 0.65 9.11 3.59
N LYS A 53 0.99 10.39 3.71
CA LYS A 53 2.36 10.88 3.42
C LYS A 53 3.41 10.23 4.29
N GLU A 54 3.07 9.99 5.55
CA GLU A 54 3.91 9.38 6.56
C GLU A 54 4.27 7.94 6.15
N LEU A 55 3.28 7.18 5.68
CA LEU A 55 3.46 5.80 5.20
C LEU A 55 4.20 5.73 3.85
N ARG A 56 4.19 6.79 3.03
CA ARG A 56 4.90 6.77 1.74
C ARG A 56 6.40 6.65 1.90
N GLU A 57 6.98 7.27 2.93
CA GLU A 57 8.41 7.22 3.15
C GLU A 57 8.81 5.87 3.77
N GLU A 58 8.05 5.39 4.76
CA GLU A 58 8.24 4.05 5.34
C GLU A 58 8.17 2.95 4.27
N LEU A 59 7.17 3.00 3.38
CA LEU A 59 7.04 2.04 2.27
C LEU A 59 8.20 2.08 1.27
N LYS A 60 8.94 3.18 1.15
CA LYS A 60 10.14 3.23 0.30
C LYS A 60 11.32 2.54 0.97
N GLU A 61 11.42 2.63 2.30
CA GLU A 61 12.48 2.02 3.08
C GLU A 61 12.26 0.50 3.24
N ASP A 62 11.00 0.07 3.33
CA ASP A 62 10.60 -1.33 3.49
C ASP A 62 10.55 -2.15 2.20
N VAL A 63 10.76 -1.55 1.02
CA VAL A 63 11.02 -2.35 -0.19
C VAL A 63 12.45 -2.85 -0.11
N PRO A 64 12.72 -4.13 0.20
CA PRO A 64 14.09 -4.61 0.16
C PRO A 64 14.61 -4.40 -1.26
N ALA A 65 15.66 -3.59 -1.38
CA ALA A 65 16.42 -3.41 -2.63
C ALA A 65 17.00 -4.73 -3.19
N GLY A 66 16.78 -5.86 -2.52
CA GLY A 66 17.26 -7.20 -2.88
C GLY A 66 16.36 -7.99 -3.83
N GLY A 67 15.26 -7.42 -4.34
CA GLY A 67 14.26 -8.15 -5.13
C GLY A 67 14.53 -8.30 -6.63
N GLY A 68 15.77 -8.19 -7.12
CA GLY A 68 16.08 -8.33 -8.55
C GLY A 68 15.30 -7.38 -9.48
N SER A 69 15.41 -7.57 -10.79
CA SER A 69 14.53 -6.86 -11.72
C SER A 69 13.13 -7.49 -11.72
N TRP A 70 12.08 -6.72 -12.03
CA TRP A 70 10.74 -7.28 -12.24
C TRP A 70 10.74 -8.42 -13.28
N ALA A 71 11.58 -8.30 -14.30
CA ALA A 71 11.75 -9.36 -15.29
C ALA A 71 12.27 -10.66 -14.66
N SER A 72 13.21 -10.58 -13.72
CA SER A 72 13.72 -11.73 -12.96
C SER A 72 12.64 -12.33 -12.06
N ALA A 73 11.81 -11.50 -11.42
CA ALA A 73 10.70 -11.97 -10.61
C ALA A 73 9.66 -12.73 -11.45
N VAL A 74 9.24 -12.15 -12.59
CA VAL A 74 8.30 -12.79 -13.53
C VAL A 74 8.86 -14.10 -14.07
N ASP A 75 10.15 -14.15 -14.39
CA ASP A 75 10.80 -15.38 -14.84
C ASP A 75 10.75 -16.47 -13.77
N GLY A 76 11.05 -16.14 -12.51
CA GLY A 76 10.93 -17.07 -11.38
C GLY A 76 9.51 -17.61 -11.17
N TYR A 77 8.47 -16.79 -11.38
CA TYR A 77 7.09 -17.25 -11.31
C TYR A 77 6.66 -18.11 -12.50
N THR A 78 7.14 -17.77 -13.70
CA THR A 78 6.69 -18.36 -14.96
C THR A 78 7.43 -19.65 -15.28
N ASN A 79 8.72 -19.70 -14.98
CA ASN A 79 9.63 -20.77 -15.37
C ASN A 79 10.29 -21.46 -14.16
N GLY A 80 10.20 -20.89 -12.96
CA GLY A 80 10.79 -21.45 -11.74
C GLY A 80 9.90 -22.49 -11.05
N ALA A 81 10.18 -22.76 -9.77
CA ALA A 81 9.50 -23.81 -9.00
C ALA A 81 7.97 -23.64 -8.93
N ALA A 82 7.47 -22.40 -8.95
CA ALA A 82 6.05 -22.11 -8.96
C ALA A 82 5.33 -22.61 -10.24
N ALA A 83 6.07 -22.87 -11.32
CA ALA A 83 5.52 -23.36 -12.57
C ALA A 83 5.36 -24.89 -12.60
N ALA A 84 6.09 -25.66 -11.79
CA ALA A 84 6.22 -27.12 -11.93
C ALA A 84 4.90 -27.91 -11.80
N SER A 85 3.87 -27.35 -11.18
CA SER A 85 2.54 -27.98 -11.02
C SER A 85 1.47 -27.40 -11.95
N ARG A 86 1.82 -26.44 -12.81
CA ARG A 86 0.88 -25.80 -13.72
C ARG A 86 0.77 -26.59 -15.03
N PRO A 87 -0.38 -26.55 -15.72
CA PRO A 87 -0.48 -27.04 -17.09
C PRO A 87 0.60 -26.40 -17.96
N ASN A 88 1.14 -27.16 -18.91
CA ASN A 88 2.21 -26.69 -19.81
C ASN A 88 3.56 -26.40 -19.10
N SER A 89 3.78 -26.98 -17.93
CA SER A 89 5.10 -27.04 -17.29
C SER A 89 5.88 -28.26 -17.79
N CYS A 90 7.21 -28.25 -17.69
CA CYS A 90 8.00 -29.44 -17.99
C CYS A 90 7.94 -30.43 -16.82
N SER A 91 6.78 -31.08 -16.67
CA SER A 91 6.48 -32.01 -15.59
C SER A 91 5.79 -33.27 -16.15
N PRO A 92 6.10 -34.46 -15.59
CA PRO A 92 5.34 -35.67 -15.90
C PRO A 92 3.92 -35.66 -15.27
N VAL A 93 3.64 -34.71 -14.37
CA VAL A 93 2.37 -34.56 -13.68
C VAL A 93 1.59 -33.38 -14.28
N GLY A 94 0.39 -33.65 -14.82
CA GLY A 94 -0.49 -32.64 -15.41
C GLY A 94 -0.67 -32.79 -16.92
N SER A 95 -1.51 -31.94 -17.51
CA SER A 95 -1.73 -31.92 -18.96
C SER A 95 -0.68 -31.05 -19.66
N TYR A 96 -0.36 -31.42 -20.91
CA TYR A 96 0.56 -30.67 -21.78
C TYR A 96 2.01 -30.58 -21.26
N GLY A 97 2.49 -31.59 -20.53
CA GLY A 97 3.88 -31.62 -20.04
C GLY A 97 4.94 -31.62 -21.15
N PHE A 98 4.65 -32.31 -22.27
CA PHE A 98 5.54 -32.39 -23.42
C PHE A 98 5.78 -31.02 -24.08
N THR A 99 4.75 -30.17 -24.19
CA THR A 99 4.91 -28.82 -24.74
C THR A 99 5.68 -27.92 -23.78
N GLY A 100 5.49 -28.10 -22.47
CA GLY A 100 6.26 -27.41 -21.44
C GLY A 100 7.76 -27.72 -21.51
N CYS A 101 8.12 -28.99 -21.75
CA CYS A 101 9.51 -29.39 -21.95
C CYS A 101 10.10 -28.87 -23.26
N ALA A 102 9.33 -28.88 -24.36
CA ALA A 102 9.77 -28.24 -25.60
C ALA A 102 10.05 -26.74 -25.41
N ALA A 103 9.19 -26.04 -24.66
CA ALA A 103 9.39 -24.64 -24.32
C ALA A 103 10.63 -24.41 -23.42
N ALA A 104 10.89 -25.30 -22.46
CA ALA A 104 12.09 -25.24 -21.63
C ALA A 104 13.37 -25.39 -22.46
N ALA A 105 13.42 -26.37 -23.35
CA ALA A 105 14.56 -26.57 -24.25
C ALA A 105 14.82 -25.35 -25.16
N MET A 106 13.75 -24.70 -25.65
CA MET A 106 13.89 -23.46 -26.42
C MET A 106 14.50 -22.33 -25.58
N ARG A 107 14.03 -22.12 -24.34
CA ARG A 107 14.58 -21.09 -23.44
C ARG A 107 16.07 -21.30 -23.17
N GLU A 108 16.45 -22.53 -22.82
CA GLU A 108 17.85 -22.90 -22.55
C GLU A 108 18.74 -22.63 -23.78
N TRP A 109 18.26 -22.94 -24.98
CA TRP A 109 18.97 -22.65 -26.23
C TRP A 109 19.21 -21.15 -26.47
N PHE A 110 18.23 -20.29 -26.14
CA PHE A 110 18.37 -18.84 -26.22
C PHE A 110 19.25 -18.27 -25.10
N GLU A 111 19.24 -18.87 -23.91
CA GLU A 111 20.12 -18.49 -22.79
C GLU A 111 21.58 -18.78 -23.11
N ALA A 112 21.89 -19.98 -23.62
CA ALA A 112 23.23 -20.35 -24.04
C ALA A 112 23.81 -19.41 -25.10
N ARG A 113 22.96 -18.80 -25.94
CA ARG A 113 23.37 -17.81 -26.96
C ARG A 113 23.58 -16.41 -26.41
N ARG A 114 22.98 -16.09 -25.26
CA ARG A 114 23.14 -14.80 -24.58
C ARG A 114 24.33 -14.80 -23.62
N ALA A 115 24.79 -15.98 -23.20
CA ALA A 115 25.99 -16.12 -22.39
C ALA A 115 27.24 -15.68 -23.19
N PRO A 116 28.13 -14.86 -22.60
CA PRO A 116 29.34 -14.35 -23.24
C PRO A 116 30.41 -15.42 -23.49
#